data_AF-M5BLT4-F1
#
_entry.id   AF-M5BLT4-F1
#
_cell.length_a   1.000
_cell.length_b   1.000
_cell.length_c   1.000
_cell.angle_alpha   90.00
_cell.angle_beta   90.00
_cell.angle_gamma   90.00
#
_symmetry.space_group_name_H-M   'P 1'
#
loop_
_entity.id
_entity.type
_entity.pdbx_description
1 polymer ?
#
loop_
_entity_poly.entity_id
_entity_poly.type
_entity_poly.pdbx_seq_one_letter_code
_entity_poly.pdbx_strand_id
1 'polypeptide(L)'
;MPSLNSSLASLVQHIVPQSRGDEPLRVELVEACQEILRSHIGQSRETDIMHLGNLIKRQLQHSSHVSPATAVRFSNLFSRLQDQSILSRKHASLLFLHSLSSANPTSPGDSVPQLLPLLALPRPSSRTTNGTRSRADSISPTANLPPQTTFPGGTKPRTKAEILKEYRTKANRSYLPEDLLLRDVLYLLQGISGKYVRFDSSKSKDEQYVVFAEDATYLDA
;
A
#
# COMPACT_ATOMS: atom_id res chain seq x y z
N MET A 1 -31.60 -17.00 10.43
CA MET A 1 -30.41 -16.19 10.08
C MET A 1 -30.67 -15.57 8.71
N PRO A 2 -30.54 -14.25 8.54
CA PRO A 2 -30.62 -13.64 7.22
C PRO A 2 -29.58 -14.26 6.29
N SER A 3 -29.94 -14.45 5.02
CA SER A 3 -28.98 -14.90 4.00
C SER A 3 -27.84 -13.88 3.86
N LEU A 4 -26.64 -14.34 3.52
CA LEU A 4 -25.47 -13.47 3.37
C LEU A 4 -25.76 -12.31 2.40
N ASN A 5 -26.50 -12.59 1.33
CA ASN A 5 -26.94 -11.61 0.35
C ASN A 5 -27.91 -10.57 0.94
N SER A 6 -28.86 -10.97 1.79
CA SER A 6 -29.74 -10.02 2.48
C SER A 6 -28.99 -9.14 3.47
N SER A 7 -27.99 -9.68 4.16
CA SER A 7 -27.14 -8.90 5.08
C SER A 7 -26.26 -7.91 4.31
N LEU A 8 -25.69 -8.31 3.17
CA LEU A 8 -24.93 -7.41 2.30
C LEU A 8 -25.81 -6.30 1.71
N ALA A 9 -27.01 -6.64 1.24
CA ALA A 9 -27.95 -5.64 0.73
C ALA A 9 -28.32 -4.60 1.80
N SER A 10 -28.59 -5.06 3.04
CA SER A 10 -28.86 -4.16 4.16
C SER A 10 -27.65 -3.28 4.50
N LEU A 11 -26.43 -3.84 4.46
CA LEU A 11 -25.19 -3.10 4.69
C LEU A 11 -24.96 -2.02 3.62
N VAL A 12 -25.16 -2.36 2.34
CA VAL A 12 -25.03 -1.43 1.21
C VAL A 12 -26.03 -0.27 1.34
N GLN A 13 -27.28 -0.55 1.71
CA GLN A 13 -28.30 0.48 1.96
C GLN A 13 -28.00 1.37 3.17
N HIS A 14 -27.20 0.89 4.11
CA HIS A 14 -26.80 1.64 5.30
C HIS A 14 -25.57 2.52 5.02
N ILE A 15 -24.59 2.02 4.28
CA ILE A 15 -23.34 2.73 3.95
C ILE A 15 -23.54 3.70 2.77
N VAL A 16 -24.36 3.34 1.78
CA VAL A 16 -24.59 4.12 0.56
C VAL A 16 -26.07 4.51 0.47
N PRO A 17 -26.46 5.71 0.94
CA PRO A 17 -27.87 6.15 0.91
C PRO A 17 -28.50 6.17 -0.48
N GLN A 18 -27.68 6.42 -1.52
CA GLN A 18 -28.12 6.47 -2.93
C GLN A 18 -28.65 5.11 -3.44
N SER A 19 -28.20 3.99 -2.85
CA SER A 19 -28.65 2.65 -3.21
C SER A 19 -30.08 2.31 -2.76
N ARG A 20 -30.75 3.22 -2.02
CA ARG A 20 -32.15 3.04 -1.60
C ARG A 20 -33.15 3.37 -2.70
N GLY A 21 -32.80 4.29 -3.59
CA GLY A 21 -33.65 4.70 -4.71
C GLY A 21 -33.27 4.04 -6.04
N ASP A 22 -32.04 3.56 -6.16
CA ASP A 22 -31.47 3.03 -7.39
C ASP A 22 -31.20 1.52 -7.26
N GLU A 23 -32.15 0.72 -7.73
CA GLU A 23 -32.12 -0.74 -7.67
C GLU A 23 -31.00 -1.38 -8.52
N PRO A 24 -30.71 -0.96 -9.77
CA PRO A 24 -29.58 -1.53 -10.52
C PRO A 24 -28.24 -1.23 -9.86
N LEU A 25 -28.03 -0.02 -9.31
CA LEU A 25 -26.83 0.32 -8.54
C LEU A 25 -26.69 -0.59 -7.31
N ARG A 26 -27.79 -0.89 -6.62
CA ARG A 26 -27.79 -1.79 -5.47
C ARG A 26 -27.36 -3.21 -5.86
N VAL A 27 -27.84 -3.73 -6.98
CA VAL A 27 -27.48 -5.06 -7.47
C VAL A 27 -26.00 -5.12 -7.85
N GLU A 28 -25.49 -4.12 -8.57
CA GLU A 28 -24.07 -4.02 -8.95
C GLU A 28 -23.15 -3.99 -7.72
N LEU A 29 -23.47 -3.16 -6.71
CA LEU A 29 -22.67 -3.08 -5.49
C LEU A 29 -22.68 -4.39 -4.70
N VAL A 30 -23.82 -5.08 -4.64
CA VAL A 30 -23.93 -6.38 -3.98
C VAL A 30 -23.14 -7.44 -4.73
N GLU A 31 -23.18 -7.44 -6.05
CA GLU A 31 -22.39 -8.35 -6.90
C GLU A 31 -20.89 -8.12 -6.72
N ALA A 32 -20.42 -6.87 -6.79
CA ALA A 32 -19.03 -6.51 -6.54
C ALA A 32 -18.57 -6.94 -5.13
N CYS A 33 -19.40 -6.71 -4.10
CA CYS A 33 -19.10 -7.19 -2.74
C CYS A 33 -18.97 -8.72 -2.68
N GLN A 34 -19.82 -9.45 -3.40
CA GLN A 34 -19.73 -10.92 -3.46
C GLN A 34 -18.48 -11.38 -4.19
N GLU A 35 -18.08 -10.71 -5.28
CA GLU A 35 -16.84 -10.99 -5.99
C GLU A 35 -15.63 -10.82 -5.08
N ILE A 36 -15.56 -9.73 -4.32
CA ILE A 36 -14.50 -9.49 -3.34
C ILE A 36 -14.46 -10.60 -2.29
N LEU A 37 -15.61 -10.99 -1.72
CA LEU A 37 -15.66 -12.07 -0.74
C LEU A 37 -15.23 -13.42 -1.32
N ARG A 38 -15.62 -13.70 -2.58
CA ARG A 38 -15.21 -14.92 -3.31
C ARG A 38 -13.74 -14.91 -3.70
N SER A 39 -13.13 -13.75 -3.90
CA SER A 39 -11.72 -13.62 -4.29
C SER A 39 -10.73 -14.04 -3.19
N HIS A 40 -11.19 -14.32 -1.96
CA HIS A 40 -10.36 -14.72 -0.82
C HIS A 40 -9.19 -13.74 -0.55
N ILE A 41 -9.35 -12.47 -0.90
CA ILE A 41 -8.32 -11.46 -0.71
C ILE A 41 -7.99 -11.34 0.79
N GLY A 42 -6.75 -11.68 1.17
CA GLY A 42 -6.25 -11.47 2.54
C GLY A 42 -6.49 -12.58 3.57
N GLN A 43 -6.96 -13.79 3.21
CA GLN A 43 -7.07 -14.92 4.18
C GLN A 43 -5.72 -15.51 4.67
N SER A 44 -4.59 -14.85 4.39
CA SER A 44 -3.25 -15.44 4.43
C SER A 44 -2.56 -15.45 5.81
N ARG A 45 -3.22 -15.16 6.92
CA ARG A 45 -2.57 -15.31 8.23
C ARG A 45 -3.55 -15.51 9.36
N GLU A 46 -3.70 -16.75 9.77
CA GLU A 46 -4.13 -17.08 11.13
C GLU A 46 -3.14 -16.38 12.08
N THR A 47 -3.62 -15.32 12.71
CA THR A 47 -2.88 -14.60 13.74
C THR A 47 -3.59 -14.93 15.03
N ASP A 48 -2.85 -15.34 16.06
CA ASP A 48 -3.49 -15.68 17.32
C ASP A 48 -4.30 -14.49 17.86
N ILE A 49 -5.47 -14.77 18.44
CA ILE A 49 -6.32 -13.74 19.09
C ILE A 49 -5.49 -12.93 20.09
N MET A 50 -4.55 -13.59 20.78
CA MET A 50 -3.66 -12.95 21.76
C MET A 50 -2.65 -12.03 21.09
N HIS A 51 -2.10 -12.44 19.95
CA HIS A 51 -1.18 -11.62 19.19
C HIS A 51 -1.88 -10.35 18.68
N LEU A 52 -3.09 -10.51 18.14
CA LEU A 52 -3.90 -9.38 17.69
C LEU A 52 -4.30 -8.43 18.83
N GLY A 53 -4.70 -8.98 19.98
CA GLY A 53 -4.99 -8.18 21.18
C GLY A 53 -3.78 -7.36 21.64
N ASN A 54 -2.59 -7.97 21.62
CA ASN A 54 -1.35 -7.27 21.96
C ASN A 54 -0.97 -6.20 20.92
N LEU A 55 -1.22 -6.44 19.64
CA LEU A 55 -1.03 -5.46 18.57
C LEU A 55 -1.92 -4.23 18.81
N ILE A 56 -3.22 -4.45 19.00
CA ILE A 56 -4.19 -3.37 19.25
C ILE A 56 -3.82 -2.61 20.53
N LYS A 57 -3.46 -3.32 21.61
CA LYS A 57 -3.00 -2.69 22.86
C LYS A 57 -1.79 -1.80 22.64
N ARG A 58 -0.80 -2.29 21.87
CA ARG A 58 0.39 -1.51 21.52
C ARG A 58 0.01 -0.29 20.68
N GLN A 59 -0.84 -0.43 19.67
CA GLN A 59 -1.30 0.69 18.85
C GLN A 59 -2.01 1.77 19.68
N LEU A 60 -2.88 1.38 20.62
CA LEU A 60 -3.57 2.32 21.50
C LEU A 60 -2.63 3.05 22.47
N GLN A 61 -1.50 2.43 22.85
CA GLN A 61 -0.48 3.06 23.69
C GLN A 61 0.40 4.05 22.91
N HIS A 62 0.63 3.80 21.62
CA HIS A 62 1.52 4.60 20.78
C HIS A 62 0.77 5.63 19.92
N SER A 63 -0.56 5.55 19.85
CA SER A 63 -1.37 6.53 19.15
C SER A 63 -1.42 7.84 19.94
N SER A 64 -0.76 8.87 19.41
CA SER A 64 -0.65 10.21 20.02
C SER A 64 -2.02 10.86 20.34
N HIS A 65 -3.07 10.49 19.62
CA HIS A 65 -4.42 11.05 19.77
C HIS A 65 -5.26 10.37 20.86
N VAL A 66 -4.83 9.21 21.35
CA VAL A 66 -5.66 8.33 22.17
C VAL A 66 -5.13 8.29 23.60
N SER A 67 -5.93 8.76 24.56
CA SER A 67 -5.54 8.79 25.98
C SER A 67 -5.08 7.40 26.46
N PRO A 68 -3.99 7.29 27.24
CA PRO A 68 -3.45 5.99 27.70
C PRO A 68 -4.46 5.18 28.54
N ALA A 69 -5.48 5.83 29.09
CA ALA A 69 -6.59 5.16 29.80
C ALA A 69 -7.45 4.27 28.86
N THR A 70 -7.48 4.54 27.55
CA THR A 70 -8.21 3.71 26.57
C THR A 70 -7.56 2.35 26.35
N ALA A 71 -6.22 2.26 26.37
CA ALA A 71 -5.50 0.99 26.25
C ALA A 71 -5.77 0.07 27.45
N VAL A 72 -5.88 0.65 28.65
CA VAL A 72 -6.29 -0.07 29.87
C VAL A 72 -7.74 -0.54 29.76
N ARG A 73 -8.65 0.33 29.31
CA ARG A 73 -10.06 -0.03 29.06
C ARG A 73 -10.19 -1.15 28.02
N PHE A 74 -9.43 -1.08 26.93
CA PHE A 74 -9.37 -2.14 25.92
C PHE A 74 -8.91 -3.46 26.52
N SER A 75 -7.85 -3.46 27.35
CA SER A 75 -7.37 -4.67 28.02
C SER A 75 -8.47 -5.32 28.87
N ASN A 76 -9.24 -4.52 29.62
CA ASN A 76 -10.36 -5.02 30.41
C ASN A 76 -11.50 -5.57 29.53
N LEU A 77 -11.83 -4.88 28.43
CA LEU A 77 -12.85 -5.34 27.48
C LEU A 77 -12.43 -6.64 26.79
N PHE A 78 -11.15 -6.74 26.43
CA PHE A 78 -10.57 -7.90 25.76
C PHE A 78 -10.56 -9.13 26.66
N SER A 79 -10.23 -9.00 27.94
CA SER A 79 -10.38 -10.10 28.91
C SER A 79 -11.84 -10.55 29.03
N ARG A 80 -12.77 -9.61 29.20
CA ARG A 80 -14.21 -9.93 29.26
C ARG A 80 -14.74 -10.59 27.98
N LEU A 81 -14.25 -10.16 26.81
CA LEU A 81 -14.61 -10.75 25.52
C LEU A 81 -14.07 -12.18 25.38
N GLN A 82 -12.91 -12.48 25.96
CA GLN A 82 -12.37 -13.83 26.00
C GLN A 82 -13.20 -14.75 26.90
N ASP A 83 -13.63 -14.25 28.06
CA ASP A 83 -14.42 -15.02 29.02
C ASP A 83 -15.84 -15.34 28.51
N GLN A 84 -16.42 -14.49 27.67
CA GLN A 84 -17.77 -14.71 27.11
C GLN A 84 -17.75 -15.59 25.84
N SER A 85 -18.50 -16.69 25.82
CA SER A 85 -18.58 -17.63 24.68
C SER A 85 -19.62 -17.28 23.60
N ILE A 86 -20.20 -16.07 23.64
CA ILE A 86 -21.32 -15.67 22.78
C ILE A 86 -20.89 -15.51 21.30
N LEU A 87 -19.63 -15.18 21.06
CA LEU A 87 -19.09 -14.89 19.73
C LEU A 87 -18.21 -16.04 19.24
N SER A 88 -18.64 -16.71 18.16
CA SER A 88 -17.91 -17.83 17.55
C SER A 88 -16.62 -17.41 16.85
N ARG A 89 -16.59 -16.21 16.25
CA ARG A 89 -15.45 -15.68 15.47
C ARG A 89 -14.84 -14.43 16.10
N LYS A 90 -14.37 -14.54 17.35
CA LYS A 90 -13.77 -13.41 18.10
C LYS A 90 -12.59 -12.76 17.36
N HIS A 91 -11.72 -13.59 16.80
CA HIS A 91 -10.57 -13.15 16.02
C HIS A 91 -10.98 -12.29 14.82
N ALA A 92 -11.89 -12.80 13.99
CA ALA A 92 -12.31 -12.12 12.76
C ALA A 92 -12.99 -10.78 13.05
N SER A 93 -13.80 -10.69 14.11
CA SER A 93 -14.41 -9.44 14.53
C SER A 93 -13.38 -8.42 15.00
N LEU A 94 -12.38 -8.83 15.78
CA LEU A 94 -11.29 -7.95 16.21
C LEU A 94 -10.42 -7.51 15.03
N LEU A 95 -10.12 -8.41 14.09
CA LEU A 95 -9.36 -8.09 12.88
C LEU A 95 -10.11 -7.07 12.04
N PHE A 96 -11.40 -7.27 11.84
CA PHE A 96 -12.24 -6.34 11.10
C PHE A 96 -12.20 -4.94 11.71
N LEU A 97 -12.38 -4.83 13.03
CA LEU A 97 -12.30 -3.55 13.73
C LEU A 97 -10.91 -2.89 13.63
N HIS A 98 -9.84 -3.69 13.77
CA HIS A 98 -8.47 -3.20 13.60
C HIS A 98 -8.23 -2.68 12.19
N SER A 99 -8.63 -3.44 11.15
CA SER A 99 -8.50 -3.01 9.75
C SER A 99 -9.29 -1.74 9.45
N LEU A 100 -10.50 -1.58 9.99
CA LEU A 100 -11.27 -0.34 9.87
C LEU A 100 -10.58 0.84 10.56
N SER A 101 -9.99 0.61 11.73
CA SER A 101 -9.22 1.65 12.43
C SER A 101 -7.96 2.05 11.67
N SER A 102 -7.30 1.12 10.99
CA SER A 102 -6.13 1.42 10.16
C SER A 102 -6.49 2.10 8.83
N ALA A 103 -7.67 1.79 8.27
CA ALA A 103 -8.14 2.35 7.01
C ALA A 103 -8.73 3.76 7.14
N ASN A 104 -8.98 4.23 8.36
CA ASN A 104 -9.48 5.59 8.63
C ASN A 104 -8.33 6.45 9.17
N PRO A 105 -7.47 7.04 8.32
CA PRO A 105 -6.49 8.01 8.78
C PRO A 105 -7.24 9.29 9.14
N THR A 106 -7.65 9.42 10.39
CA THR A 106 -8.16 10.70 10.93
C THR A 106 -7.05 11.75 11.11
N SER A 107 -5.97 11.69 10.31
CA SER A 107 -4.97 12.76 10.20
C SER A 107 -4.42 12.88 8.77
N PRO A 108 -4.35 14.09 8.20
CA PRO A 108 -3.61 14.38 6.98
C PRO A 108 -2.11 14.56 7.28
N GLY A 109 -1.48 13.56 7.92
CA GLY A 109 -0.10 13.73 8.42
C GLY A 109 0.77 12.48 8.53
N ASP A 110 0.20 11.28 8.72
CA ASP A 110 1.02 10.08 8.92
C ASP A 110 0.37 8.86 8.27
N SER A 111 0.66 8.64 6.99
CA SER A 111 0.51 7.35 6.32
C SER A 111 1.35 7.33 5.05
N VAL A 112 2.65 7.06 5.18
CA VAL A 112 3.23 6.10 4.25
C VAL A 112 2.95 4.73 4.88
N PRO A 113 2.13 3.86 4.26
CA PRO A 113 1.98 2.50 4.75
C PRO A 113 3.37 1.84 4.73
N GLN A 114 3.87 1.45 5.90
CA GLN A 114 5.07 0.63 6.03
C GLN A 114 4.77 -0.78 5.53
N LEU A 115 4.66 -0.93 4.21
CA LEU A 115 4.71 -2.20 3.49
C LEU A 115 5.99 -2.25 2.64
N LEU A 116 7.15 -2.03 3.25
CA LEU A 116 8.44 -2.37 2.64
C LEU A 116 9.31 -3.13 3.65
N PRO A 117 9.70 -4.37 3.35
CA PRO A 117 10.77 -5.05 4.08
C PRO A 117 12.04 -4.18 4.06
N LEU A 118 12.63 -4.03 5.23
CA LEU A 118 13.86 -3.31 5.55
C LEU A 118 14.93 -3.34 4.44
N LEU A 119 15.01 -2.26 3.63
CA LEU A 119 16.28 -1.76 3.15
C LEU A 119 16.67 -0.58 4.03
N ALA A 120 17.32 -0.88 5.16
CA ALA A 120 17.98 0.14 5.96
C ALA A 120 19.20 0.66 5.18
N LEU A 121 19.08 1.84 4.57
CA LEU A 121 20.25 2.65 4.23
C LEU A 121 20.78 3.33 5.51
N PRO A 122 22.11 3.42 5.71
CA PRO A 122 22.68 4.02 6.92
C PRO A 122 22.43 5.53 6.91
N ARG A 123 21.85 6.06 8.00
CA ARG A 123 21.73 7.51 8.21
C ARG A 123 23.11 8.10 8.58
N PRO A 124 23.61 9.15 7.91
CA PRO A 124 24.82 9.83 8.35
C PRO A 124 24.51 10.64 9.61
N SER A 125 25.02 10.17 10.75
CA SER A 125 24.99 10.93 12.00
C SER A 125 26.10 11.98 11.95
N SER A 126 25.76 13.22 11.63
CA SER A 126 26.61 14.36 11.94
C SER A 126 26.70 14.48 13.46
N ARG A 127 27.87 14.16 14.02
CA ARG A 127 28.22 14.54 15.39
C ARG A 127 29.67 14.99 15.38
N THR A 128 29.85 16.27 15.66
CA THR A 128 31.12 16.94 15.91
C THR A 128 31.81 16.31 17.12
N THR A 129 33.12 16.06 17.04
CA THR A 129 34.14 16.35 18.09
C THR A 129 35.54 15.99 17.58
N ASN A 130 36.43 17.00 17.69
CA ASN A 130 37.89 17.05 17.60
C ASN A 130 38.70 15.74 17.75
N GLY A 131 39.77 15.59 16.94
CA GLY A 131 40.84 14.61 17.25
C GLY A 131 41.79 14.21 16.11
N THR A 132 42.65 15.13 15.68
CA THR A 132 44.06 14.96 15.27
C THR A 132 44.60 13.65 14.62
N ARG A 133 45.22 13.83 13.43
CA ARG A 133 46.42 13.17 12.82
C ARG A 133 46.27 11.97 11.86
N SER A 134 46.37 12.31 10.56
CA SER A 134 47.33 11.82 9.54
C SER A 134 47.52 10.32 9.28
N ARG A 135 47.14 9.84 8.07
CA ARG A 135 48.08 9.38 7.02
C ARG A 135 47.34 8.97 5.73
N ALA A 136 48.03 9.16 4.60
CA ALA A 136 47.67 8.87 3.21
C ALA A 136 47.19 7.40 2.99
N ASP A 137 46.41 7.06 1.97
CA ASP A 137 46.84 6.98 0.57
C ASP A 137 45.68 6.62 -0.37
N SER A 138 45.97 6.79 -1.66
CA SER A 138 45.09 6.70 -2.82
C SER A 138 44.67 5.27 -3.22
N ILE A 139 43.79 5.21 -4.26
CA ILE A 139 43.60 4.16 -5.29
C ILE A 139 42.22 3.45 -5.27
N SER A 140 41.41 3.74 -6.30
CA SER A 140 40.38 2.84 -6.88
C SER A 140 41.03 1.97 -7.98
N PRO A 141 40.38 0.96 -8.59
CA PRO A 141 39.39 -0.01 -8.12
C PRO A 141 39.85 -1.47 -8.41
N THR A 142 39.48 -2.46 -7.59
CA THR A 142 39.66 -3.87 -7.98
C THR A 142 38.53 -4.77 -7.51
N ALA A 143 38.17 -5.66 -8.43
CA ALA A 143 37.11 -6.65 -8.38
C ALA A 143 37.04 -7.47 -7.09
N ASN A 144 35.82 -7.84 -6.69
CA ASN A 144 35.54 -9.14 -6.08
C ASN A 144 34.06 -9.51 -6.26
N LEU A 145 33.83 -10.41 -7.23
CA LEU A 145 32.62 -11.23 -7.38
C LEU A 145 32.68 -12.42 -6.39
N PRO A 146 31.56 -12.87 -5.80
CA PRO A 146 31.44 -14.23 -5.28
C PRO A 146 31.00 -15.23 -6.38
N PRO A 147 31.30 -16.53 -6.21
CA PRO A 147 31.43 -17.50 -7.30
C PRO A 147 30.09 -17.99 -7.88
N GLN A 148 30.02 -18.03 -9.22
CA GLN A 148 28.96 -18.69 -9.98
C GLN A 148 29.13 -20.22 -9.91
N THR A 149 28.12 -20.91 -9.40
CA THR A 149 27.95 -22.35 -9.63
C THR A 149 27.31 -22.55 -11.00
N THR A 150 28.14 -22.89 -11.99
CA THR A 150 27.74 -23.22 -13.36
C THR A 150 27.16 -24.63 -13.39
N PHE A 151 25.84 -24.76 -13.59
CA PHE A 151 25.21 -26.01 -14.02
C PHE A 151 24.94 -25.94 -15.53
N PRO A 152 25.27 -27.00 -16.32
CA PRO A 152 25.03 -27.02 -17.74
C PRO A 152 23.56 -27.37 -18.01
N GLY A 153 22.86 -26.51 -18.74
CA GLY A 153 21.47 -26.73 -19.17
C GLY A 153 20.44 -26.11 -18.23
N GLY A 154 20.23 -24.80 -18.33
CA GLY A 154 19.19 -24.12 -17.56
C GLY A 154 18.94 -22.73 -18.11
N THR A 155 17.73 -22.50 -18.61
CA THR A 155 17.22 -21.19 -19.02
C THR A 155 17.55 -20.14 -17.96
N LYS A 156 18.11 -19.00 -18.39
CA LYS A 156 18.43 -17.85 -17.52
C LYS A 156 17.25 -17.62 -16.55
N PRO A 157 17.48 -17.59 -15.22
CA PRO A 157 16.40 -17.34 -14.27
C PRO A 157 15.79 -15.98 -14.60
N ARG A 158 14.53 -15.98 -15.05
CA ARG A 158 13.81 -14.75 -15.42
C ARG A 158 13.86 -13.80 -14.23
N THR A 159 14.41 -12.62 -14.47
CA THR A 159 14.53 -11.61 -13.41
C THR A 159 13.12 -11.14 -13.02
N LYS A 160 12.93 -10.68 -11.78
CA LYS A 160 11.64 -10.14 -11.34
C LYS A 160 11.16 -8.99 -12.26
N ALA A 161 12.10 -8.21 -12.80
CA ALA A 161 11.81 -7.17 -13.78
C ALA A 161 11.23 -7.75 -15.09
N GLU A 162 11.73 -8.89 -15.54
CA GLU A 162 11.25 -9.59 -16.73
C GLU A 162 9.87 -10.22 -16.53
N ILE A 163 9.61 -10.79 -15.34
CA ILE A 163 8.28 -11.29 -14.96
C ILE A 163 7.26 -10.14 -14.91
N LEU A 164 7.64 -8.99 -14.35
CA LEU A 164 6.78 -7.80 -14.34
C LEU A 164 6.57 -7.23 -15.74
N LYS A 165 7.57 -7.27 -16.62
CA LYS A 165 7.45 -6.86 -18.03
C LYS A 165 6.48 -7.77 -18.78
N GLU A 166 6.55 -9.07 -18.57
CA GLU A 166 5.62 -10.05 -19.17
C GLU A 166 4.18 -9.89 -18.65
N TYR A 167 4.01 -9.63 -17.36
CA TYR A 167 2.68 -9.36 -16.79
C TYR A 167 2.06 -8.08 -17.38
N ARG A 168 2.86 -7.03 -17.54
CA ARG A 168 2.40 -5.73 -18.08
C ARG A 168 2.04 -5.81 -19.56
N THR A 169 2.83 -6.55 -20.35
CA THR A 169 2.52 -6.80 -21.78
C THR A 169 1.24 -7.61 -21.95
N LYS A 170 0.96 -8.57 -21.06
CA LYS A 170 -0.33 -9.30 -21.03
C LYS A 170 -1.52 -8.44 -20.60
N ALA A 171 -1.28 -7.35 -19.87
CA ALA A 171 -2.34 -6.49 -19.32
C ALA A 171 -2.73 -5.31 -20.24
N ASN A 172 -2.18 -5.19 -21.46
CA ASN A 172 -2.44 -4.12 -22.42
C ASN A 172 -2.40 -2.70 -21.82
N ARG A 173 -1.58 -2.48 -20.78
CA ARG A 173 -1.33 -1.13 -20.25
C ARG A 173 -0.10 -0.56 -20.95
N SER A 174 -0.29 0.57 -21.63
CA SER A 174 0.78 1.40 -22.17
C SER A 174 1.76 1.73 -21.04
N TYR A 175 2.98 1.19 -21.11
CA TYR A 175 4.03 1.48 -20.15
C TYR A 175 4.94 2.54 -20.74
N LEU A 176 4.91 3.74 -20.17
CA LEU A 176 5.87 4.78 -20.51
C LEU A 176 7.15 4.59 -19.67
N PRO A 177 8.33 4.51 -20.30
CA PRO A 177 9.62 4.48 -19.61
C PRO A 177 9.81 5.67 -18.64
N GLU A 178 10.41 5.41 -17.48
CA GLU A 178 10.59 6.41 -16.42
C GLU A 178 11.54 7.54 -16.83
N ASP A 179 12.54 7.27 -17.67
CA ASP A 179 13.47 8.26 -18.19
C ASP A 179 12.79 9.34 -19.03
N LEU A 180 11.74 8.98 -19.76
CA LEU A 180 10.91 9.92 -20.52
C LEU A 180 10.03 10.77 -19.61
N LEU A 181 9.49 10.19 -18.53
CA LEU A 181 8.75 10.93 -17.51
C LEU A 181 9.66 11.94 -16.79
N LEU A 182 10.86 11.51 -16.39
CA LEU A 182 11.82 12.37 -15.70
C LEU A 182 12.25 13.56 -16.57
N ARG A 183 12.40 13.34 -17.89
CA ARG A 183 12.67 14.43 -18.84
C ARG A 183 11.53 15.44 -18.88
N ASP A 184 10.29 14.98 -18.96
CA ASP A 184 9.14 15.87 -18.98
C ASP A 184 8.90 16.57 -17.64
N VAL A 185 9.25 15.94 -16.52
CA VAL A 185 9.24 16.59 -15.20
C VAL A 185 10.15 17.83 -15.21
N LEU A 186 11.33 17.77 -15.84
CA LEU A 186 12.19 18.96 -15.97
C LEU A 186 11.51 20.09 -16.78
N TYR A 187 10.71 19.76 -17.79
CA TYR A 187 9.90 20.73 -18.53
C TYR A 187 8.79 21.34 -17.66
N LEU A 188 8.09 20.52 -16.87
CA LEU A 188 7.07 21.01 -15.95
C LEU A 188 7.65 21.97 -14.90
N LEU A 189 8.83 21.66 -14.34
CA LEU A 189 9.52 22.56 -13.40
C LEU A 189 9.88 23.93 -14.02
N GLN A 190 10.04 23.97 -15.34
CA GLN A 190 10.29 25.20 -16.10
C GLN A 190 8.99 25.91 -16.52
N GLY A 191 7.82 25.37 -16.16
CA GLY A 191 6.51 25.92 -16.53
C GLY A 191 6.09 25.65 -17.97
N ILE A 192 6.74 24.70 -18.65
CA ILE A 192 6.39 24.30 -20.02
C ILE A 192 5.83 22.87 -20.05
N SER A 193 4.91 22.60 -20.97
CA SER A 193 4.33 21.26 -21.14
C SER A 193 5.29 20.34 -21.88
N GLY A 194 5.46 19.11 -21.39
CA GLY A 194 6.27 18.05 -22.01
C GLY A 194 5.53 17.26 -23.08
N LYS A 195 6.16 16.18 -23.57
CA LYS A 195 5.55 15.34 -24.62
C LYS A 195 4.49 14.40 -24.06
N TYR A 196 4.74 13.76 -22.94
CA TYR A 196 3.90 12.78 -22.27
C TYR A 196 3.22 13.35 -21.02
N VAL A 197 3.75 14.42 -20.44
CA VAL A 197 3.17 15.11 -19.28
C VAL A 197 2.90 16.57 -19.65
N ARG A 198 1.65 17.01 -19.60
CA ARG A 198 1.23 18.35 -20.08
C ARG A 198 0.39 19.06 -19.03
N PHE A 199 0.42 20.40 -19.08
CA PHE A 199 -0.54 21.22 -18.34
C PHE A 199 -1.88 21.23 -19.07
N ASP A 200 -2.96 20.94 -18.35
CA ASP A 200 -4.32 21.03 -18.87
C ASP A 200 -4.70 22.50 -19.05
N SER A 201 -4.76 22.94 -20.30
CA SER A 201 -5.17 24.31 -20.63
C SER A 201 -6.70 24.47 -20.73
N SER A 202 -7.47 23.39 -20.55
CA SER A 202 -8.94 23.39 -20.71
C SER A 202 -9.70 23.71 -19.42
N LYS A 203 -9.07 23.52 -18.25
CA LYS A 203 -9.63 23.87 -16.94
C LYS A 203 -9.14 25.23 -16.48
N SER A 204 -9.99 25.95 -15.76
CA SER A 204 -9.86 27.34 -15.31
C SER A 204 -8.43 27.77 -14.95
N LYS A 205 -8.06 29.01 -15.33
CA LYS A 205 -6.73 29.63 -15.16
C LYS A 205 -6.12 29.60 -13.75
N ASP A 206 -6.92 29.28 -12.72
CA ASP A 206 -6.51 29.34 -11.32
C ASP A 206 -5.95 28.00 -10.79
N GLU A 207 -6.12 26.89 -11.53
CA GLU A 207 -5.65 25.56 -11.11
C GLU A 207 -4.89 24.86 -12.25
N GLN A 208 -3.57 24.78 -12.14
CA GLN A 208 -2.73 24.05 -13.11
C GLN A 208 -2.85 22.53 -12.85
N TYR A 209 -3.71 21.87 -13.63
CA TYR A 209 -3.79 20.42 -13.64
C TYR A 209 -2.74 19.81 -14.57
N VAL A 210 -2.13 18.71 -14.14
CA VAL A 210 -1.18 17.94 -14.95
C VAL A 210 -1.88 16.70 -15.49
N VAL A 211 -1.82 16.50 -16.80
CA VAL A 211 -2.42 15.37 -17.51
C VAL A 211 -1.33 14.55 -18.17
N PHE A 212 -1.42 13.23 -18.03
CA PHE A 212 -0.59 12.27 -18.73
C PHE A 212 -1.22 11.97 -20.08
N ALA A 213 -0.52 12.35 -21.16
CA ALA A 213 -0.92 12.03 -22.51
C ALA A 213 -0.41 10.63 -22.87
N GLU A 214 -1.32 9.67 -23.00
CA GLU A 214 -1.01 8.34 -23.51
C GLU A 214 -0.92 8.38 -25.04
N ASP A 215 0.27 8.67 -25.58
CA ASP A 215 0.52 8.37 -26.99
C ASP A 215 0.70 6.84 -27.15
N ALA A 216 -0.26 6.20 -27.81
CA ALA A 216 -0.34 4.76 -28.08
C ALA A 216 0.69 4.24 -29.11
N THR A 217 1.88 4.86 -29.19
CA THR A 217 2.90 4.54 -30.19
C THR A 217 4.27 4.34 -29.54
N TYR A 218 4.35 3.33 -28.67
CA TYR A 218 5.59 2.56 -28.49
C TYR A 218 5.26 1.08 -28.63
N LEU A 219 4.92 0.68 -29.86
CA LEU A 219 5.13 -0.67 -30.32
C LEU A 219 6.53 -0.73 -30.94
N ASP A 220 7.34 -1.60 -30.35
CA ASP A 220 8.56 -2.25 -30.86
C ASP A 220 9.78 -1.39 -31.27
N ALA A 221 10.83 -1.54 -30.45
CA ALA A 221 12.16 -1.93 -30.90
C ALA A 221 12.80 -2.87 -29.87
#